data_AF-A0A950WIH2-F1
#
_entry.id   AF-A0A950WIH2-F1
#
_cell.length_a   1.000
_cell.length_b   1.000
_cell.length_c   1.000
_cell.angle_alpha   90.00
_cell.angle_beta   90.00
_cell.angle_gamma   90.00
#
_symmetry.space_group_name_H-M   'P 1'
#
loop_
_entity.id
_entity.type
_entity.pdbx_description
1 polymer ?
#
loop_
_entity_poly.entity_id
_entity_poly.type
_entity_poly.pdbx_seq_one_letter_code
_entity_poly.pdbx_strand_id
1 'polypeptide(L)'
;MKVVAFVAAIIATFVSSSVDAAEVKFLHTTAIKAAVDELIPLFETKTGKKVAPSYGPAGAIVQRVRSGATFDVVIATSSQITDLEKEGIKVSPAQSNDDED
;
A
#
# COMPACT_ATOMS: atom_id res chain seq x y z
N MET A 1 -4.80 -50.00 -9.34
CA MET A 1 -3.70 -49.03 -9.50
C MET A 1 -4.06 -47.75 -10.23
N LYS A 2 -5.04 -47.72 -11.15
CA LYS A 2 -5.44 -46.50 -11.91
C LYS A 2 -6.15 -45.43 -11.06
N VAL A 3 -6.97 -45.85 -10.09
CA VAL A 3 -7.75 -44.94 -9.22
C VAL A 3 -6.87 -44.22 -8.20
N VAL A 4 -5.84 -44.90 -7.65
CA VAL A 4 -4.89 -44.30 -6.70
C VAL A 4 -4.05 -43.20 -7.38
N ALA A 5 -3.66 -43.41 -8.64
CA ALA A 5 -2.95 -42.41 -9.43
C ALA A 5 -3.80 -41.16 -9.72
N PHE A 6 -5.12 -41.32 -9.89
CA PHE A 6 -6.01 -40.20 -10.17
C PHE A 6 -6.27 -39.33 -8.94
N VAL A 7 -6.38 -39.94 -7.75
CA VAL A 7 -6.55 -39.20 -6.48
C VAL A 7 -5.26 -38.45 -6.09
N ALA A 8 -4.09 -39.04 -6.33
CA ALA A 8 -2.81 -38.37 -6.08
C ALA A 8 -2.60 -37.14 -6.97
N ALA A 9 -3.09 -37.16 -8.21
CA ALA A 9 -2.99 -36.04 -9.14
C ALA A 9 -3.82 -34.82 -8.73
N ILE A 10 -4.97 -35.03 -8.05
CA ILE A 10 -5.85 -33.95 -7.58
C ILE A 10 -5.29 -33.26 -6.34
N ILE A 11 -4.56 -34.00 -5.48
CA ILE A 11 -3.94 -33.43 -4.27
C ILE A 11 -2.71 -32.59 -4.63
N ALA A 12 -1.98 -32.95 -5.69
CA ALA A 12 -0.78 -32.22 -6.13
C ALA A 12 -1.07 -30.81 -6.67
N THR A 13 -2.28 -30.52 -7.15
CA THR A 13 -2.66 -29.19 -7.64
C THR A 13 -3.01 -28.17 -6.54
N PHE A 14 -3.12 -28.61 -5.28
CA PHE A 14 -3.45 -27.71 -4.15
C PHE A 14 -2.22 -27.07 -3.48
N VAL A 15 -1.00 -27.45 -3.89
CA VAL A 15 0.23 -27.05 -3.19
C VAL A 15 1.02 -26.03 -4.02
N SER A 16 0.44 -24.85 -4.28
CA SER A 16 1.26 -23.68 -4.66
C SER A 16 0.51 -22.34 -4.64
N SER A 17 -0.41 -22.15 -3.69
CA SER A 17 -0.82 -20.79 -3.33
C SER A 17 0.32 -20.18 -2.52
N SER A 18 1.36 -19.69 -3.21
CA SER A 18 2.29 -18.74 -2.63
C SER A 18 1.43 -17.59 -2.12
N VAL A 19 1.28 -17.46 -0.81
CA VAL A 19 0.69 -16.27 -0.23
C VAL A 19 1.72 -15.16 -0.47
N ASP A 20 1.60 -14.50 -1.61
CA ASP A 20 2.34 -13.28 -1.87
C ASP A 20 1.79 -12.29 -0.84
N ALA A 21 2.59 -12.00 0.18
CA ALA A 21 2.22 -11.03 1.20
C ALA A 21 2.14 -9.68 0.51
N ALA A 22 0.95 -9.31 0.04
CA ALA A 22 0.71 -8.10 -0.74
C ALA A 22 1.45 -6.91 -0.12
N GLU A 23 2.47 -6.42 -0.83
CA GLU A 23 3.29 -5.30 -0.38
C GLU A 23 2.47 -4.02 -0.39
N VAL A 24 2.51 -3.27 0.71
CA VAL A 24 1.85 -1.97 0.85
C VAL A 24 2.77 -0.90 0.24
N LYS A 25 2.37 -0.34 -0.90
CA LYS A 25 3.06 0.76 -1.57
C LYS A 25 2.73 2.07 -0.84
N PHE A 26 3.71 2.57 -0.10
CA PHE A 26 3.52 3.75 0.75
C PHE A 26 4.32 4.94 0.20
N LEU A 27 3.62 6.00 -0.22
CA LEU A 27 4.24 7.25 -0.65
C LEU A 27 4.16 8.31 0.47
N HIS A 28 5.29 8.89 0.83
CA HIS A 28 5.34 9.96 1.82
C HIS A 28 6.36 11.06 1.49
N THR A 29 6.33 12.15 2.24
CA THR A 29 7.30 13.23 2.08
C THR A 29 8.63 12.88 2.74
N THR A 30 9.72 13.50 2.26
CA THR A 30 11.04 13.39 2.90
C THR A 30 11.03 13.84 4.37
N ALA A 31 10.14 14.76 4.76
CA ALA A 31 10.08 15.33 6.10
C ALA A 31 9.79 14.30 7.19
N ILE A 32 9.04 13.23 6.88
CA ILE A 32 8.67 12.20 7.84
C ILE A 32 9.48 10.90 7.69
N LYS A 33 10.51 10.90 6.83
CA LYS A 33 11.25 9.68 6.49
C LYS A 33 11.82 8.96 7.72
N ALA A 34 12.43 9.69 8.65
CA ALA A 34 13.00 9.09 9.86
C ALA A 34 11.95 8.34 10.68
N ALA A 35 10.77 8.95 10.88
CA ALA A 35 9.67 8.31 11.58
C ALA A 35 9.14 7.08 10.82
N VAL A 36 9.04 7.15 9.49
CA VAL A 36 8.59 6.02 8.67
C VAL A 36 9.58 4.86 8.73
N ASP A 37 10.89 5.14 8.65
CA ASP A 37 11.94 4.11 8.70
C ASP A 37 11.93 3.37 10.05
N GLU A 38 11.55 4.04 11.15
CA GLU A 38 11.37 3.42 12.47
C GLU A 38 10.05 2.62 12.59
N LEU A 39 8.98 3.08 11.94
CA LEU A 39 7.66 2.47 12.02
C LEU A 39 7.51 1.23 11.14
N ILE A 40 8.20 1.16 9.99
CA ILE A 40 8.08 0.03 9.06
C ILE A 40 8.42 -1.30 9.74
N PRO A 41 9.56 -1.48 10.42
CA PRO A 41 9.88 -2.75 11.09
C PRO A 41 8.81 -3.19 12.09
N LEU A 42 8.24 -2.24 12.84
CA LEU A 42 7.17 -2.51 13.80
C LEU A 42 5.88 -2.93 13.11
N PHE A 43 5.52 -2.26 12.01
CA PHE A 43 4.35 -2.60 11.21
C PHE A 43 4.50 -4.00 10.58
N GLU A 44 5.64 -4.29 9.94
CA GLU A 44 5.87 -5.59 9.31
C GLU A 44 5.88 -6.71 10.36
N THR A 45 6.51 -6.49 11.52
CA THR A 45 6.55 -7.49 12.61
C THR A 45 5.16 -7.77 13.18
N LYS A 46 4.33 -6.73 13.36
CA LYS A 46 3.00 -6.88 13.97
C LYS A 46 1.95 -7.43 13.01
N THR A 47 2.06 -7.09 11.73
CA THR A 47 1.00 -7.41 10.74
C THR A 47 1.39 -8.55 9.80
N GLY A 48 2.68 -8.87 9.67
CA GLY A 48 3.20 -9.77 8.65
C GLY A 48 3.14 -9.22 7.22
N LYS A 49 2.65 -7.98 7.03
CA LYS A 49 2.59 -7.33 5.71
C LYS A 49 3.87 -6.59 5.43
N LYS A 50 4.35 -6.72 4.19
CA LYS A 50 5.52 -5.99 3.70
C LYS A 50 5.15 -4.56 3.29
N VAL A 51 6.08 -3.63 3.47
CA VAL A 51 5.91 -2.23 3.07
C VAL A 51 6.99 -1.89 2.03
N ALA A 52 6.55 -1.32 0.91
CA ALA A 52 7.41 -0.76 -0.12
C ALA A 52 7.34 0.78 -0.05
N PRO A 53 8.21 1.43 0.77
CA PRO A 53 8.18 2.87 0.91
C PRO A 53 8.80 3.58 -0.31
N SER A 54 8.16 4.65 -0.73
CA SER A 54 8.67 5.63 -1.68
C SER A 54 8.54 7.01 -1.05
N TYR A 55 9.54 7.87 -1.27
CA TYR A 55 9.49 9.23 -0.74
C TYR A 55 10.00 10.27 -1.72
N GLY A 56 9.61 11.52 -1.49
CA GLY A 56 10.09 12.65 -2.25
C GLY A 56 9.77 13.99 -1.58
N PRO A 57 10.24 15.10 -2.17
CA PRO A 57 9.84 16.43 -1.74
C PRO A 57 8.32 16.60 -1.79
N ALA A 58 7.74 17.41 -0.89
CA ALA A 58 6.30 17.61 -0.83
C ALA A 58 5.69 18.02 -2.18
N GLY A 59 6.35 18.92 -2.93
CA GLY A 59 5.89 19.35 -4.25
C GLY A 59 5.88 18.24 -5.33
N ALA A 60 6.61 17.14 -5.11
CA ALA A 60 6.71 16.04 -6.06
C ALA A 60 5.71 14.90 -5.79
N ILE A 61 5.05 14.87 -4.62
CA ILE A 61 4.12 13.80 -4.23
C ILE A 61 2.95 13.70 -5.21
N VAL A 62 2.31 14.85 -5.50
CA VAL A 62 1.18 14.92 -6.43
C VAL A 62 1.57 14.47 -7.83
N GLN A 63 2.74 14.90 -8.32
CA GLN A 63 3.22 14.49 -9.64
C GLN A 63 3.45 12.97 -9.72
N ARG A 64 3.93 12.35 -8.64
CA ARG A 64 4.12 10.90 -8.54
C ARG A 64 2.80 10.14 -8.63
N VAL A 65 1.74 10.65 -8.01
CA VAL A 65 0.39 10.08 -8.12
C VAL A 65 -0.15 10.27 -9.54
N ARG A 66 0.00 11.47 -10.11
CA ARG A 66 -0.44 11.79 -11.49
C ARG A 66 0.27 10.99 -12.56
N SER A 67 1.52 10.54 -12.33
CA SER A 67 2.25 9.73 -13.31
C SER A 67 1.70 8.31 -13.49
N GLY A 68 0.55 7.98 -12.88
CA GLY A 68 -0.08 6.68 -12.96
C GLY A 68 0.55 5.63 -12.05
N ALA A 69 1.44 6.02 -11.15
CA ALA A 69 1.96 5.11 -10.14
C ALA A 69 0.87 4.84 -9.10
N THR A 70 0.55 3.56 -8.92
CA THR A 70 -0.42 3.10 -7.92
C THR A 70 0.23 3.08 -6.54
N PHE A 71 -0.35 3.78 -5.58
CA PHE A 71 0.04 3.73 -4.18
C PHE A 71 -1.17 3.34 -3.33
N ASP A 72 -0.95 2.51 -2.32
CA ASP A 72 -2.00 2.08 -1.40
C ASP A 72 -2.25 3.15 -0.32
N VAL A 73 -1.19 3.84 0.09
CA VAL A 73 -1.24 4.92 1.08
C VAL A 73 -0.38 6.07 0.58
N VAL A 74 -0.90 7.29 0.66
CA VAL A 74 -0.19 8.53 0.33
C VAL A 74 -0.34 9.50 1.49
N ILE A 75 0.77 10.04 2.00
CA ILE A 75 0.76 11.21 2.89
C ILE A 75 1.11 12.45 2.08
N ALA A 76 0.14 13.35 1.98
CA ALA A 76 0.22 14.64 1.28
C ALA A 76 -0.47 15.72 2.13
N THR A 77 -0.30 16.99 1.77
CA THR A 77 -1.04 18.07 2.45
C THR A 77 -2.52 18.06 2.03
N SER A 78 -3.40 18.62 2.85
CA SER A 78 -4.85 18.67 2.54
C SER A 78 -5.13 19.33 1.19
N SER A 79 -4.43 20.42 0.87
CA SER A 79 -4.54 21.08 -0.45
C SER A 79 -4.18 20.14 -1.60
N GLN A 80 -3.14 19.32 -1.44
CA GLN A 80 -2.72 18.36 -2.46
C GLN A 80 -3.74 17.24 -2.65
N ILE A 81 -4.38 16.78 -1.57
CA ILE A 81 -5.46 15.79 -1.65
C ILE A 81 -6.67 16.39 -2.38
N THR A 82 -7.10 17.59 -2.00
CA THR A 82 -8.21 18.29 -2.68
C THR A 82 -7.96 18.51 -4.17
N ASP A 83 -6.72 18.85 -4.57
CA ASP A 83 -6.36 18.99 -5.97
C ASP A 83 -6.45 17.66 -6.73
N LEU A 84 -5.98 16.56 -6.13
CA LEU A 84 -6.09 15.22 -6.71
C LEU A 84 -7.55 14.75 -6.84
N GLU A 85 -8.41 15.06 -5.86
CA GLU A 85 -9.84 14.75 -5.91
C GLU A 85 -10.55 15.48 -7.05
N LYS A 86 -10.26 16.78 -7.25
CA LYS A 86 -10.81 17.58 -8.35
C LYS A 86 -10.42 17.04 -9.73
N GLU A 87 -9.27 16.39 -9.82
CA GLU A 87 -8.78 15.74 -11.04
C GLU A 87 -9.43 14.36 -11.28
N GLY A 88 -10.32 13.91 -10.39
CA GLY A 88 -10.97 12.60 -10.48
C GLY A 88 -10.07 11.43 -10.09
N ILE A 89 -8.90 11.71 -9.50
CA ILE A 89 -8.06 10.68 -8.91
C ILE A 89 -8.69 10.29 -7.57
N LYS A 90 -9.06 9.01 -7.44
CA LYS A 90 -9.64 8.47 -6.21
C LYS A 90 -8.59 8.43 -5.11
N VAL A 91 -8.56 9.47 -4.30
CA VAL A 91 -7.91 9.49 -3.00
C VAL A 91 -9.01 9.46 -1.95
N SER A 92 -8.95 8.51 -1.02
CA SER A 92 -9.81 8.56 0.18
C SER A 92 -9.00 9.28 1.25
N PRO A 93 -9.36 10.52 1.63
CA PRO A 93 -8.71 11.16 2.76
C PRO A 93 -8.91 10.28 4.01
N ALA A 94 -7.91 10.25 4.88
CA ALA A 94 -8.15 9.77 6.24
C ALA A 94 -9.27 10.64 6.81
N GLN A 95 -10.37 10.04 7.28
CA GLN A 95 -11.49 10.81 7.83
C GLN A 95 -10.96 11.69 8.96
N SER A 96 -10.90 13.00 8.73
CA SER A 96 -10.85 13.95 9.81
C SER A 96 -12.22 13.88 10.45
N ASN A 97 -12.28 13.40 11.68
CA ASN A 97 -13.43 13.66 12.53
C ASN A 97 -13.34 15.14 12.90
N ASP A 98 -13.73 16.01 11.97
CA ASP A 98 -13.92 17.43 12.21
C ASP A 98 -15.22 17.59 13.01
N ASP A 99 -15.23 17.05 14.23
CA ASP A 99 -16.14 17.42 15.30
C ASP A 99 -15.44 18.53 16.11
N GLU A 100 -15.16 19.66 15.46
CA GLU A 100 -14.87 20.92 16.15
C GLU A 100 -16.01 21.89 15.79
N ASP A 101 -16.95 22.02 16.72
CA ASP A 101 -17.98 23.08 16.78
C ASP A 101 -17.35 24.48 16.85
#